data_AF-A0AAN7JSF5-F1
#
_entry.id   AF-A0AAN7JSF5-F1
#
_cell.length_a   1.000
_cell.length_b   1.000
_cell.length_c   1.000
_cell.angle_alpha   90.00
_cell.angle_beta   90.00
_cell.angle_gamma   90.00
#
_symmetry.space_group_name_H-M   'P 1'
#
loop_
_entity.id
_entity.type
_entity.pdbx_description
1 polymer ?
#
loop_
_entity_poly.entity_id
_entity_poly.type
_entity_poly.pdbx_seq_one_letter_code
_entity_poly.pdbx_strand_id
1 'polypeptide(L)'
;MLQGLRVQKMVFKENPEALVINCHMMLHYISEKTQMPTALIHGPNNLFEPSALISHRNIFLKAIRGLDPTVVILVDEDADLTASNLVARLRSAFNYLWIPYDTMETFLPKGSKQREWYEADICWKIENVIP
;
A
#
# COMPACT_ATOMS: atom_id res chain seq x y z
N MET A 1 1.65 9.72 13.62
CA MET A 1 2.63 8.61 13.62
C MET A 1 4.02 9.06 13.13
N LEU A 2 4.19 9.48 11.87
CA LEU A 2 5.48 9.95 11.31
C LEU A 2 6.13 11.12 12.05
N GLN A 3 5.34 12.06 12.59
CA GLN A 3 5.87 13.19 13.38
C GLN A 3 6.62 12.73 14.64
N GLY A 4 6.18 11.65 15.29
CA GLY A 4 6.85 11.12 16.49
C GLY A 4 8.26 10.59 16.19
N LEU A 5 8.41 9.90 15.04
CA LEU A 5 9.70 9.38 14.56
C LEU A 5 10.67 10.51 14.19
N ARG A 6 10.17 11.59 13.59
CA ARG A 6 10.99 12.75 13.19
C ARG A 6 11.52 13.54 14.40
N VAL A 7 10.74 13.63 15.48
CA VAL A 7 11.16 14.29 16.73
C VAL A 7 12.30 13.52 17.40
N GLN A 8 12.26 12.18 17.39
CA GLN A 8 13.35 11.35 17.90
C GLN A 8 14.68 11.64 17.17
N LYS A 9 14.67 11.74 15.84
CA LYS A 9 15.90 11.96 15.05
C LYS A 9 16.53 13.36 15.26
N MET A 10 15.73 14.37 15.60
CA MET A 10 16.22 15.76 15.78
C MET A 10 16.95 15.97 17.13
N VAL A 11 16.65 15.15 18.14
CA VAL A 11 17.28 15.23 19.48
C VAL A 11 18.60 14.43 19.53
N PHE A 12 18.79 13.46 18.63
CA PHE A 12 19.90 12.50 18.65
C PHE A 12 20.87 12.66 17.47
N LYS A 13 21.36 13.87 17.20
CA LYS A 13 22.44 14.06 16.20
C LYS A 13 23.81 13.47 16.64
N GLU A 14 23.84 12.79 17.78
CA GLU A 14 25.02 12.10 18.35
C GLU A 14 24.82 10.57 18.49
N ASN A 15 23.73 9.97 18.00
CA ASN A 15 23.55 8.50 18.05
C ASN A 15 23.96 7.82 16.72
N PRO A 16 24.80 6.76 16.76
CA PRO A 16 25.16 5.94 15.60
C PRO A 16 24.10 4.88 15.23
N GLU A 17 22.85 5.06 15.67
CA GLU A 17 21.82 4.03 15.51
C GLU A 17 21.40 3.89 14.04
N ALA A 18 21.42 2.65 13.54
CA ALA A 18 20.92 2.33 12.22
C ALA A 18 19.38 2.36 12.22
N LEU A 19 18.78 3.17 11.35
CA LEU A 19 17.33 3.25 11.22
C LEU A 19 16.84 2.20 10.22
N VAL A 20 16.06 1.23 10.71
CA VAL A 20 15.37 0.23 9.89
C VAL A 20 13.87 0.53 9.89
N ILE A 21 13.28 0.61 8.70
CA ILE A 21 11.83 0.80 8.54
C ILE A 21 11.25 -0.47 7.94
N ASN A 22 10.32 -1.12 8.65
CA ASN A 22 9.60 -2.29 8.17
C ASN A 22 8.14 -1.94 7.88
N CYS A 23 7.75 -2.01 6.61
CA CYS A 23 6.39 -1.83 6.13
C CYS A 23 5.83 -3.20 5.73
N HIS A 24 5.17 -3.88 6.66
CA HIS A 24 4.64 -5.23 6.44
C HIS A 24 3.12 -5.18 6.25
N MET A 25 2.65 -5.46 5.03
CA MET A 25 1.23 -5.43 4.64
C MET A 25 0.55 -4.08 4.90
N MET A 26 1.31 -2.97 4.90
CA MET A 26 0.77 -1.65 5.27
C MET A 26 0.57 -0.71 4.09
N LEU A 27 1.32 -0.88 2.99
CA LEU A 27 1.34 0.10 1.92
C LEU A 27 0.03 0.07 1.11
N HIS A 28 -0.59 -1.10 0.93
CA HIS A 28 -1.87 -1.23 0.24
C HIS A 28 -3.03 -0.48 0.92
N TYR A 29 -2.97 -0.18 2.23
CA TYR A 29 -3.97 0.65 2.92
C TYR A 29 -3.90 2.13 2.55
N ILE A 30 -2.78 2.57 1.95
CA ILE A 30 -2.66 3.94 1.46
C ILE A 30 -3.28 4.02 0.06
N SER A 31 -4.20 4.95 -0.12
CA SER A 31 -4.92 5.12 -1.38
C SER A 31 -3.99 5.51 -2.54
N GLU A 32 -4.14 4.83 -3.68
CA GLU A 32 -3.49 5.21 -4.95
C GLU A 32 -4.16 6.44 -5.60
N LYS A 33 -5.20 7.02 -4.98
CA LYS A 33 -5.88 8.20 -5.53
C LYS A 33 -4.88 9.32 -5.77
N THR A 34 -4.80 9.69 -7.03
CA THR A 34 -3.89 10.69 -7.54
C THR A 34 -4.59 12.04 -7.56
N GLN A 35 -4.04 13.02 -6.84
CA GLN A 35 -4.57 14.39 -6.86
C GLN A 35 -3.71 15.25 -7.79
N MET A 36 -4.38 16.13 -8.55
CA MET A 36 -3.70 17.22 -9.25
C MET A 36 -3.21 18.23 -8.21
N PRO A 37 -1.93 18.64 -8.24
CA PRO A 37 -1.44 19.71 -7.39
C PRO A 37 -2.21 20.99 -7.70
N THR A 38 -2.78 21.63 -6.67
CA THR A 38 -3.52 22.90 -6.77
C THR A 38 -2.71 24.02 -7.44
N ALA A 39 -1.38 23.94 -7.41
CA ALA A 39 -0.47 24.88 -8.06
C ALA A 39 -0.53 24.87 -9.61
N LEU A 40 -1.00 23.79 -10.23
CA LEU A 40 -1.10 23.68 -11.70
C LEU A 40 -2.46 24.10 -12.26
N ILE A 41 -3.44 24.41 -11.39
CA ILE A 41 -4.79 24.81 -11.77
C ILE A 41 -4.83 26.29 -12.24
N HIS A 42 -3.82 27.10 -11.91
CA HIS A 42 -3.78 28.55 -12.17
C HIS A 42 -2.62 29.02 -13.08
N GLY A 43 -1.96 28.12 -13.81
CA GLY A 43 -0.93 28.49 -14.79
C GLY A 43 -1.54 28.87 -16.15
N PRO A 44 -1.03 29.88 -16.88
CA PRO A 44 -1.61 30.33 -18.15
C PRO A 44 -1.50 29.32 -19.30
N ASN A 45 -0.74 28.23 -19.14
CA ASN A 45 -0.55 27.19 -20.15
C ASN A 45 -0.88 25.81 -19.57
N ASN A 46 -2.10 25.33 -19.82
CA ASN A 46 -2.58 23.99 -19.45
C ASN A 46 -1.91 22.87 -20.29
N LEU A 47 -0.59 22.75 -20.20
CA LEU A 47 0.12 21.55 -20.65
C LEU A 47 -0.07 20.49 -19.57
N PHE A 48 -1.01 19.57 -19.81
CA PHE A 48 -1.27 18.44 -18.94
C PHE A 48 -0.03 17.54 -18.93
N GLU A 49 0.88 17.73 -17.98
CA GLU A 49 2.02 16.83 -17.77
C GLU A 49 1.57 15.70 -16.83
N PRO A 50 1.49 14.43 -17.29
CA PRO A 50 1.04 13.32 -16.45
C PRO A 50 1.94 13.06 -15.23
N SER A 51 3.15 13.63 -15.21
CA SER A 51 4.13 13.56 -14.12
C SER A 51 3.77 14.40 -12.89
N ALA A 52 2.80 15.32 -13.01
CA ALA A 52 2.35 16.18 -11.90
C ALA A 52 1.45 15.49 -10.88
N LEU A 53 0.93 14.33 -11.24
CA LEU A 53 -0.02 13.54 -10.48
C LEU A 53 0.65 12.93 -9.24
N ILE A 54 0.27 13.39 -8.04
CA ILE A 54 0.88 12.91 -6.78
C ILE A 54 -0.06 11.87 -6.14
N SER A 55 0.41 10.63 -6.00
CA SER A 55 -0.28 9.60 -5.20
C SER A 55 0.08 9.71 -3.71
N HIS A 56 -0.85 9.37 -2.81
CA HIS A 56 -0.58 9.38 -1.36
C HIS A 56 0.54 8.40 -0.98
N ARG A 57 0.68 7.29 -1.72
CA ARG A 57 1.79 6.35 -1.57
C ARG A 57 3.13 7.02 -1.85
N ASN A 58 3.23 7.81 -2.91
CA ASN A 58 4.44 8.58 -3.23
C ASN A 58 4.77 9.61 -2.14
N ILE A 59 3.77 10.28 -1.54
CA ILE A 59 3.99 11.21 -0.43
C ILE A 59 4.56 10.47 0.78
N PHE A 60 3.97 9.33 1.14
CA PHE A 60 4.42 8.49 2.24
C PHE A 60 5.84 7.97 2.03
N LEU A 61 6.16 7.45 0.84
CA LEU A 61 7.50 6.96 0.50
C LEU A 61 8.54 8.09 0.50
N LYS A 62 8.19 9.29 0.03
CA LYS A 62 9.05 10.48 0.14
C LYS A 62 9.29 10.86 1.60
N ALA A 63 8.27 10.77 2.47
CA ALA A 63 8.42 11.03 3.89
C ALA A 63 9.36 10.00 4.56
N ILE A 64 9.20 8.71 4.26
CA ILE A 64 10.10 7.64 4.70
C ILE A 64 11.54 7.93 4.25
N ARG A 65 11.73 8.25 2.97
CA ARG A 65 13.05 8.57 2.42
C ARG A 65 13.69 9.77 3.12
N GLY A 66 12.89 10.79 3.46
CA GLY A 66 13.35 11.97 4.21
C GLY A 66 13.83 11.66 5.63
N LEU A 67 13.49 10.49 6.19
CA LEU A 67 14.04 10.01 7.45
C LEU A 67 15.44 9.41 7.29
N ASP A 68 15.96 9.29 6.07
CA ASP A 68 17.29 8.74 5.76
C ASP A 68 17.54 7.41 6.51
N PRO A 69 16.72 6.36 6.22
CA PRO A 69 16.87 5.05 6.83
C PRO A 69 18.03 4.28 6.23
N THR A 70 18.67 3.42 7.03
CA THR A 70 19.68 2.46 6.59
C THR A 70 19.09 1.41 5.66
N VAL A 71 17.88 0.92 5.98
CA VAL A 71 17.16 -0.05 5.16
C VAL A 71 15.65 0.13 5.31
N VAL A 72 14.94 -0.09 4.21
CA VAL A 72 13.48 -0.18 4.18
C VAL A 72 13.09 -1.57 3.71
N ILE A 73 12.31 -2.27 4.53
CA ILE A 73 11.71 -3.56 4.21
C ILE A 73 10.26 -3.29 3.81
N LEU A 74 9.87 -3.74 2.63
CA LEU A 74 8.49 -3.68 2.16
C LEU A 74 8.02 -5.11 1.89
N VAL A 75 6.95 -5.51 2.57
CA VAL A 75 6.24 -6.77 2.32
C VAL A 75 4.82 -6.38 1.94
N ASP A 76 4.38 -6.78 0.75
CA ASP A 76 3.04 -6.49 0.25
C ASP A 76 2.55 -7.62 -0.68
N GLU A 77 1.27 -7.56 -1.04
CA GLU A 77 0.65 -8.47 -1.99
C GLU A 77 1.14 -8.20 -3.42
N ASP A 78 1.55 -9.25 -4.13
CA ASP A 78 1.97 -9.15 -5.54
C ASP A 78 0.76 -9.25 -6.48
N ALA A 79 -0.12 -8.25 -6.40
CA ALA A 79 -1.32 -8.15 -7.24
C ALA A 79 -1.67 -6.69 -7.54
N ASP A 80 -1.95 -6.37 -8.80
CA ASP A 80 -2.48 -5.06 -9.17
C ASP A 80 -3.99 -4.99 -8.89
N LEU A 81 -4.33 -4.59 -7.66
CA LEU A 81 -5.71 -4.33 -7.24
C LEU A 81 -6.10 -2.85 -7.37
N THR A 82 -5.24 -2.03 -7.99
CA THR A 82 -5.39 -0.57 -8.05
C THR A 82 -5.72 -0.03 -9.44
N ALA A 83 -5.77 -0.92 -10.45
CA ALA A 83 -6.13 -0.53 -11.81
C ALA A 83 -7.43 0.28 -11.87
N SER A 84 -7.45 1.32 -12.71
CA SER A 84 -8.67 2.14 -12.94
C SER A 84 -9.79 1.35 -13.61
N ASN A 85 -9.44 0.25 -14.30
CA ASN A 85 -10.37 -0.61 -15.01
C ASN A 85 -10.84 -1.77 -14.12
N LEU A 86 -12.15 -1.87 -13.90
CA LEU A 86 -12.76 -2.93 -13.08
C LEU A 86 -12.42 -4.34 -13.60
N VAL A 87 -12.46 -4.57 -14.91
CA VAL A 87 -12.16 -5.89 -15.50
C VAL A 87 -10.71 -6.31 -15.22
N ALA A 88 -9.77 -5.36 -15.29
CA ALA A 88 -8.37 -5.59 -14.95
C ALA A 88 -8.20 -5.93 -13.47
N ARG A 89 -8.85 -5.16 -12.56
CA ARG A 89 -8.80 -5.45 -11.13
C ARG A 89 -9.40 -6.81 -10.79
N LEU A 90 -10.57 -7.15 -11.34
CA LEU A 90 -11.20 -8.45 -11.11
C LEU A 90 -10.34 -9.61 -11.63
N ARG A 91 -9.70 -9.45 -12.80
CA ARG A 91 -8.77 -10.45 -13.33
C ARG A 91 -7.56 -10.64 -12.42
N SER A 92 -6.98 -9.54 -11.94
CA SER A 92 -5.84 -9.55 -11.02
C SER A 92 -6.22 -10.20 -9.68
N ALA A 93 -7.35 -9.79 -9.10
CA ALA A 93 -7.89 -10.37 -7.87
C ALA A 93 -8.16 -11.87 -8.00
N PHE A 94 -8.77 -12.31 -9.10
CA PHE A 94 -8.98 -13.73 -9.36
C PHE A 94 -7.66 -14.48 -9.44
N ASN A 95 -6.69 -13.99 -10.22
CA ASN A 95 -5.38 -14.62 -10.43
C ASN A 95 -4.53 -14.69 -9.15
N TYR A 96 -4.76 -13.80 -8.20
CA TYR A 96 -4.04 -13.76 -6.93
C TYR A 96 -4.75 -14.54 -5.82
N LEU A 97 -6.03 -14.24 -5.55
CA LEU A 97 -6.75 -14.71 -4.36
C LEU A 97 -7.10 -16.21 -4.40
N TRP A 98 -7.11 -16.84 -5.59
CA TRP A 98 -7.32 -18.28 -5.66
C TRP A 98 -6.19 -19.09 -5.02
N ILE A 99 -4.94 -18.60 -5.09
CA ILE A 99 -3.76 -19.30 -4.56
C ILE A 99 -3.84 -19.44 -3.04
N PRO A 100 -4.02 -18.36 -2.25
CA PRO A 100 -4.04 -18.49 -0.81
C PRO A 100 -5.37 -19.09 -0.32
N TYR A 101 -6.46 -19.00 -1.10
CA TYR A 101 -7.69 -19.77 -0.86
C TYR A 101 -7.44 -21.29 -0.97
N ASP A 102 -6.87 -21.77 -2.08
CA ASP A 102 -6.54 -23.18 -2.31
C ASP A 102 -5.54 -23.72 -1.28
N THR A 103 -4.56 -22.89 -0.93
CA THR A 103 -3.61 -23.17 0.16
C THR A 103 -4.35 -23.43 1.47
N MET A 104 -5.25 -22.54 1.89
CA MET A 104 -5.97 -22.72 3.15
C MET A 104 -6.99 -23.86 3.10
N GLU A 105 -7.60 -24.12 1.95
CA GLU A 105 -8.43 -25.31 1.77
C GLU A 105 -7.64 -26.60 1.99
N THR A 106 -6.38 -26.64 1.54
CA THR A 106 -5.48 -27.79 1.69
C THR A 106 -5.03 -27.98 3.14
N PHE A 107 -4.70 -26.89 3.85
CA PHE A 107 -4.08 -26.97 5.18
C PHE A 107 -5.07 -26.87 6.35
N LEU A 108 -6.25 -26.29 6.18
CA LEU A 108 -7.22 -26.10 7.27
C LEU A 108 -8.34 -27.15 7.24
N PRO A 109 -8.66 -27.78 8.39
CA PRO A 109 -9.78 -28.71 8.49
C PRO A 109 -11.09 -28.06 8.06
N LYS A 110 -11.91 -28.82 7.31
CA LYS A 110 -13.26 -28.41 6.94
C LYS A 110 -14.10 -28.15 8.20
N GLY A 111 -14.82 -27.03 8.23
CA GLY A 111 -15.64 -26.60 9.37
C GLY A 111 -14.85 -26.01 10.55
N SER A 112 -13.54 -25.79 10.42
CA SER A 112 -12.77 -25.07 11.44
C SER A 112 -13.09 -23.58 11.42
N LYS A 113 -13.12 -22.94 12.60
CA LYS A 113 -13.34 -21.49 12.72
C LYS A 113 -12.26 -20.67 12.04
N GLN A 114 -11.03 -21.17 12.05
CA GLN A 114 -9.90 -20.55 11.35
C GLN A 114 -10.16 -20.48 9.84
N ARG A 115 -10.70 -21.55 9.24
CA ARG A 115 -11.06 -21.56 7.83
C ARG A 115 -12.22 -20.60 7.54
N GLU A 116 -13.26 -20.60 8.39
CA GLU A 116 -14.38 -19.65 8.24
C GLU A 116 -13.91 -18.18 8.28
N TRP A 117 -13.04 -17.82 9.24
CA TRP A 117 -12.52 -16.45 9.35
C TRP A 117 -11.64 -16.07 8.15
N TYR A 118 -10.86 -17.03 7.65
CA TYR A 118 -10.01 -16.81 6.50
C TYR A 118 -10.82 -16.60 5.22
N GLU A 119 -11.82 -17.44 4.97
CA GLU A 119 -12.74 -17.30 3.84
C GLU A 119 -13.49 -15.96 3.91
N ALA A 120 -13.89 -15.52 5.11
CA ALA A 120 -14.50 -14.21 5.32
C ALA A 120 -13.55 -13.04 4.99
N ASP A 121 -12.25 -13.14 5.36
CA ASP A 121 -11.24 -12.12 5.01
C ASP A 121 -11.04 -12.03 3.48
N ILE A 122 -10.98 -13.17 2.79
CA ILE A 122 -10.92 -13.19 1.31
C ILE A 122 -12.17 -12.56 0.70
N CYS A 123 -13.37 -12.92 1.18
CA CYS A 123 -14.62 -12.31 0.71
C CYS A 123 -14.58 -10.79 0.86
N TRP A 124 -14.13 -10.29 2.02
CA TRP A 124 -14.02 -8.86 2.26
C TRP A 124 -13.00 -8.18 1.32
N LYS A 125 -11.87 -8.84 1.02
CA LYS A 125 -10.91 -8.35 0.00
C LYS A 125 -11.54 -8.28 -1.39
N ILE A 126 -12.31 -9.28 -1.79
CA ILE A 126 -13.02 -9.30 -3.09
C ILE A 126 -14.02 -8.15 -3.15
N GLU A 127 -14.79 -7.92 -2.08
CA GLU A 127 -15.75 -6.83 -2.00
C GLU A 127 -15.07 -5.47 -2.19
N ASN A 128 -13.88 -5.27 -1.62
CA ASN A 128 -13.11 -4.02 -1.76
C ASN A 128 -12.51 -3.79 -3.17
N VAL A 129 -12.46 -4.80 -4.04
CA VAL A 129 -11.97 -4.68 -5.42
C VAL A 129 -13.03 -4.08 -6.37
N ILE A 130 -14.31 -4.26 -6.03
CA ILE A 130 -15.47 -3.86 -6.85
C ILE A 130 -15.73 -2.33 -6.87
N PRO A 131 -15.70 -1.59 -5.73
CA PRO A 131 -16.06 -0.17 -5.68
C PRO A 131 -14.99 0.80 -6.23
#